data_AF-A0A7C1NC28-F1
#
_entry.id   AF-A0A7C1NC28-F1
#
_cell.length_a   1.000
_cell.length_b   1.000
_cell.length_c   1.000
_cell.angle_alpha   90.00
_cell.angle_beta   90.00
_cell.angle_gamma   90.00
#
_symmetry.space_group_name_H-M   'P 1'
#
loop_
_entity.id
_entity.type
_entity.pdbx_description
1 polymer ?
#
loop_
_entity_poly.entity_id
_entity_poly.type
_entity_poly.pdbx_seq_one_letter_code
_entity_poly.pdbx_strand_id
1 'polypeptide(L)'
;TDACDGCGNCEKRCQVGAASVSEKKQQSSVDLNRCIGCGVCIPTCPKKAMSLQKKPTEVKPPQTREDLYDIIMAHKKGRLGKLKVTGKLFIDAIRTGQTHLLK
;
A
#
# COMPACT_ATOMS: atom_id res chain seq x y z
N THR A 1 -15.25 -13.14 13.92
CA THR A 1 -15.57 -11.86 14.59
C THR A 1 -16.49 -12.05 15.78
N ASP A 2 -17.33 -13.07 15.81
CA ASP A 2 -18.34 -13.27 16.87
C ASP A 2 -17.74 -13.48 18.27
N ALA A 3 -16.49 -13.94 18.37
CA ALA A 3 -15.76 -14.05 19.63
C ALA A 3 -15.14 -12.73 20.12
N CYS A 4 -15.21 -11.64 19.36
CA CYS A 4 -14.62 -10.35 19.72
C CYS A 4 -15.42 -9.66 20.82
N ASP A 5 -14.73 -9.15 21.84
CA ASP A 5 -15.29 -8.44 22.98
C ASP A 5 -14.85 -6.97 23.07
N GLY A 6 -14.19 -6.45 22.03
CA GLY A 6 -13.78 -5.05 21.99
C GLY A 6 -12.62 -4.68 22.90
N CYS A 7 -11.80 -5.63 23.39
CA CYS A 7 -10.71 -5.31 24.33
C CYS A 7 -9.59 -4.36 23.84
N GLY A 8 -9.51 -4.05 22.53
CA GLY A 8 -8.55 -3.05 22.00
C GLY A 8 -7.10 -3.52 21.82
N ASN A 9 -6.75 -4.77 22.18
CA ASN A 9 -5.37 -5.26 22.05
C ASN A 9 -4.85 -5.25 20.60
N CYS A 10 -5.72 -5.55 19.63
CA CYS A 10 -5.38 -5.54 18.21
C CYS A 10 -5.06 -4.13 17.69
N GLU A 11 -5.81 -3.12 18.13
CA GLU A 11 -5.61 -1.71 17.81
C GLU A 11 -4.28 -1.21 18.39
N LYS A 12 -4.02 -1.45 19.68
CA LYS A 12 -2.77 -1.05 20.36
C LYS A 12 -1.49 -1.61 19.71
N ARG A 13 -1.55 -2.81 19.13
CA ARG A 13 -0.39 -3.45 18.49
C ARG A 13 -0.26 -3.12 17.00
N CYS A 14 -1.24 -2.46 16.40
CA CYS A 14 -1.24 -2.21 14.96
C CYS A 14 -0.31 -1.04 14.61
N GLN A 15 0.92 -1.36 14.19
CA GLN A 15 1.93 -0.36 13.83
C GLN A 15 1.53 0.54 12.64
N VAL A 16 0.62 0.06 11.79
CA VAL A 16 0.14 0.78 10.60
C VAL A 16 -1.22 1.44 10.79
N GLY A 17 -1.81 1.35 11.99
CA GLY A 17 -3.12 1.94 12.30
C GLY A 17 -4.27 1.41 11.44
N ALA A 18 -4.22 0.12 11.07
CA ALA A 18 -5.24 -0.54 10.27
C ALA A 18 -6.35 -1.20 11.11
N ALA A 19 -6.07 -1.57 12.36
CA ALA A 19 -7.07 -2.14 13.27
C ALA A 19 -7.65 -1.04 14.19
N SER A 20 -8.96 -1.05 14.37
CA SER A 20 -9.69 -0.12 15.24
C SER A 20 -10.78 -0.85 16.02
N VAL A 21 -11.19 -0.31 17.17
CA VAL A 21 -12.31 -0.84 17.96
C VAL A 21 -13.44 0.18 18.07
N SER A 22 -14.67 -0.24 17.80
CA SER A 22 -15.86 0.59 17.99
C SER A 22 -16.37 0.45 19.43
N GLU A 23 -16.38 1.56 20.16
CA GLU A 23 -16.96 1.60 21.52
C GLU A 23 -18.44 1.21 21.54
N LYS A 24 -19.21 1.60 20.51
CA LYS A 24 -20.65 1.32 20.42
C LYS A 24 -20.95 -0.15 20.14
N LYS A 25 -20.13 -0.80 19.30
CA LYS A 25 -20.37 -2.19 18.87
C LYS A 25 -19.58 -3.22 19.68
N GLN A 26 -18.64 -2.77 20.52
CA GLN A 26 -17.70 -3.64 21.24
C GLN A 26 -17.02 -4.65 20.30
N GLN A 27 -16.72 -4.22 19.07
CA GLN A 27 -16.15 -5.04 18.02
C GLN A 27 -14.99 -4.33 17.34
N SER A 28 -14.00 -5.12 16.93
CA SER A 28 -12.89 -4.63 16.12
C SER A 28 -13.22 -4.65 14.62
N SER A 29 -12.63 -3.72 13.89
CA SER A 29 -12.61 -3.68 12.43
C SER A 29 -11.18 -3.51 11.91
N VAL A 30 -10.94 -3.96 10.69
CA VAL A 30 -9.64 -3.85 10.02
C VAL A 30 -9.82 -3.17 8.67
N ASP A 31 -9.12 -2.06 8.45
CA ASP A 31 -8.98 -1.43 7.14
C ASP A 31 -8.01 -2.26 6.29
N LEU A 32 -8.56 -3.01 5.34
CA LEU A 32 -7.79 -3.87 4.44
C LEU A 32 -6.91 -3.10 3.46
N ASN A 33 -7.16 -1.81 3.24
CA ASN A 33 -6.30 -0.97 2.39
C ASN A 33 -5.02 -0.54 3.12
N ARG A 34 -5.04 -0.50 4.45
CA ARG A 34 -3.88 -0.19 5.29
C ARG A 34 -3.22 -1.42 5.88
N CYS A 35 -3.96 -2.52 6.03
CA CYS A 35 -3.44 -3.76 6.60
C CYS A 35 -2.38 -4.38 5.69
N ILE A 36 -1.16 -4.50 6.22
CA ILE A 36 -0.02 -5.13 5.51
C ILE A 36 0.09 -6.64 5.77
N GLY A 37 -0.80 -7.22 6.59
CA GLY A 37 -0.82 -8.66 6.85
C GLY A 37 0.29 -9.17 7.78
N CYS A 38 0.91 -8.32 8.60
CA CYS A 38 2.01 -8.71 9.50
C CYS A 38 1.62 -9.74 10.59
N GLY A 39 0.32 -9.88 10.89
CA GLY A 39 -0.19 -10.93 11.78
C GLY A 39 -0.03 -10.67 13.29
N VAL A 40 0.59 -9.56 13.73
CA VAL A 40 0.86 -9.28 15.16
C VAL A 40 -0.42 -9.24 16.02
N CYS A 41 -1.56 -8.89 15.43
CA CYS A 41 -2.85 -8.86 16.13
C CYS A 41 -3.39 -10.26 16.51
N ILE A 42 -2.99 -11.32 15.79
CA ILE A 42 -3.50 -12.68 16.00
C ILE A 42 -3.08 -13.24 17.36
N PRO A 43 -1.77 -13.39 17.68
CA PRO A 43 -1.36 -13.98 18.95
C PRO A 43 -1.70 -13.09 20.16
N THR A 44 -1.92 -11.79 19.95
CA THR A 44 -2.28 -10.85 21.02
C THR A 44 -3.78 -10.89 21.35
N CYS A 45 -4.63 -11.49 20.49
CA CYS A 45 -6.07 -11.55 20.73
C CYS A 45 -6.41 -12.69 21.71
N PRO A 46 -6.82 -12.40 22.96
CA PRO A 46 -7.10 -13.45 23.95
C PRO A 46 -8.29 -14.32 23.54
N LYS A 47 -9.23 -13.76 22.77
CA LYS A 47 -10.42 -14.44 22.24
C LYS A 47 -10.17 -15.20 20.94
N LYS A 48 -8.97 -15.09 20.36
CA LYS A 48 -8.64 -15.68 19.04
C LYS A 48 -9.65 -15.29 17.94
N ALA A 49 -10.16 -14.05 18.00
CA ALA A 49 -11.26 -13.60 17.16
C ALA A 49 -10.84 -13.20 15.72
N MET A 50 -9.55 -13.23 15.41
CA MET A 50 -8.95 -12.77 14.14
C MET A 50 -8.13 -13.88 13.46
N SER A 51 -8.11 -13.87 12.14
CA SER A 51 -7.28 -14.76 11.31
C SER A 51 -6.73 -14.00 10.10
N LEU A 52 -5.63 -14.50 9.53
CA LEU A 52 -5.09 -14.01 8.26
C LEU A 52 -5.73 -14.77 7.11
N GLN A 53 -6.12 -14.04 6.07
CA GLN A 53 -6.63 -14.59 4.82
C GLN A 53 -5.65 -14.28 3.70
N LYS A 54 -5.40 -15.26 2.83
CA LYS A 54 -4.61 -15.02 1.62
C LYS A 54 -5.39 -14.11 0.69
N LYS A 55 -4.70 -13.12 0.09
CA LYS A 55 -5.28 -12.30 -0.96
C LYS A 55 -5.61 -13.20 -2.17
N PRO A 56 -6.70 -12.93 -2.90
CA PRO A 56 -7.09 -13.74 -4.06
C PRO A 56 -6.06 -13.64 -5.20
N THR A 57 -5.37 -12.50 -5.29
CA THR A 57 -4.36 -12.24 -6.32
C THR A 57 -2.97 -12.24 -5.69
N GLU A 58 -2.08 -13.06 -6.23
CA GLU A 58 -0.67 -13.04 -5.89
C GLU A 58 0.04 -11.94 -6.68
N VAL A 59 0.66 -11.00 -5.98
CA VAL A 59 1.45 -9.92 -6.61
C VAL A 59 2.90 -10.36 -6.60
N LYS A 60 3.46 -10.64 -7.78
CA LYS A 60 4.88 -10.96 -7.91
C LYS A 60 5.69 -9.68 -7.81
N PRO A 61 6.70 -9.60 -6.91
CA PRO A 61 7.58 -8.46 -6.86
C PRO A 61 8.45 -8.39 -8.14
N PRO A 62 8.87 -7.18 -8.55
CA PRO A 62 9.84 -7.02 -9.63
C PRO A 62 11.12 -7.78 -9.29
N GLN A 63 11.71 -8.44 -10.29
CA GLN A 63 12.89 -9.28 -10.12
C GLN A 63 14.19 -8.48 -10.14
N THR A 64 14.17 -7.31 -10.78
CA THR A 64 15.33 -6.43 -10.89
C THR A 64 15.05 -5.05 -10.29
N ARG A 65 16.11 -4.29 -10.02
CA ARG A 65 16.00 -2.91 -9.52
C ARG A 65 15.45 -2.00 -10.61
N GLU A 66 15.85 -2.24 -11.85
CA GLU A 66 15.41 -1.54 -13.03
C GLU A 66 13.88 -1.64 -13.18
N ASP A 67 13.33 -2.87 -13.14
CA ASP A 67 11.88 -3.09 -13.18
C ASP A 67 11.16 -2.38 -12.02
N LEU A 68 11.73 -2.43 -10.81
CA LEU A 68 11.17 -1.75 -9.65
C LEU A 68 11.11 -0.23 -9.86
N TYR A 69 12.18 0.36 -10.38
CA TYR A 69 12.21 1.81 -10.65
C TYR A 69 11.21 2.20 -11.73
N ASP A 70 11.08 1.41 -12.80
CA ASP A 70 10.12 1.68 -13.86
C ASP A 70 8.68 1.64 -13.33
N ILE A 71 8.34 0.64 -12.52
CA ILE A 71 7.03 0.54 -11.86
C ILE A 71 6.80 1.75 -10.94
N ILE A 72 7.77 2.10 -10.08
CA ILE A 72 7.64 3.26 -9.20
C ILE A 72 7.43 4.53 -10.03
N MET A 73 8.23 4.78 -11.07
CA MET A 73 8.10 6.00 -11.87
C MET A 73 6.78 6.06 -12.64
N ALA A 74 6.27 4.91 -13.11
CA ALA A 74 4.98 4.80 -13.79
C ALA A 74 3.79 5.15 -12.86
N HIS A 75 3.87 4.81 -11.57
CA HIS A 75 2.78 4.98 -10.60
C HIS A 75 2.96 6.17 -9.64
N LYS A 76 4.18 6.69 -9.43
CA LYS A 76 4.48 7.78 -8.49
C LYS A 76 4.02 9.16 -8.99
N LYS A 77 3.90 9.36 -10.31
CA LYS A 77 3.50 10.65 -10.88
C LYS A 77 2.03 10.60 -11.33
N GLY A 78 1.20 11.45 -10.72
CA GLY A 78 -0.15 11.74 -11.22
C GLY A 78 -0.11 12.40 -12.61
N ARG A 79 -1.28 12.60 -13.23
CA ARG A 79 -1.42 13.12 -14.60
C ARG A 79 -0.58 14.38 -14.87
N LEU A 80 -0.65 15.35 -13.95
CA LEU A 80 0.11 16.60 -14.04
C LEU A 80 1.63 16.39 -13.87
N GLY A 81 2.03 15.43 -13.04
CA GLY A 81 3.43 15.05 -12.85
C GLY A 81 4.03 14.39 -14.09
N LYS A 82 3.27 13.55 -14.79
CA LYS A 82 3.69 12.96 -16.07
C LYS A 82 3.86 14.03 -17.15
N LEU A 83 2.89 14.94 -17.28
CA LEU A 83 2.95 16.04 -18.24
C LEU A 83 4.19 16.94 -18.04
N LYS A 84 4.54 17.26 -16.79
CA LYS A 84 5.75 18.05 -16.47
C LYS A 84 7.04 17.34 -16.87
N VAL A 85 7.11 16.02 -16.72
CA VAL A 85 8.31 15.24 -17.11
C VAL A 85 8.46 15.16 -18.60
N THR A 86 7.38 14.84 -19.31
CA THR A 86 7.39 14.81 -20.78
C THR A 86 7.73 16.19 -21.34
N GLY A 87 7.15 17.26 -20.78
CA GLY A 87 7.49 18.63 -21.17
C GLY A 87 8.96 18.98 -20.90
N LYS A 88 9.52 18.56 -19.77
CA LYS A 88 10.95 18.76 -19.47
C LYS A 88 11.84 17.98 -20.44
N LEU A 89 11.57 16.71 -20.69
CA LEU A 89 12.31 15.88 -21.64
C LEU A 89 12.26 16.48 -23.05
N PHE A 90 11.10 17.01 -23.46
CA PHE A 90 10.93 17.68 -24.73
C PHE A 90 11.82 18.93 -24.85
N ILE A 91 11.79 19.79 -23.84
CA ILE A 91 12.63 21.00 -23.78
C ILE A 91 14.12 20.63 -23.75
N ASP A 92 14.50 19.63 -22.95
CA ASP A 92 15.88 19.18 -22.82
C ASP A 92 16.39 18.59 -24.15
N ALA A 93 15.59 17.80 -24.86
CA ALA A 93 15.94 17.25 -26.18
C ALA A 93 16.11 18.34 -27.25
N ILE A 94 15.28 19.40 -27.22
CA ILE A 94 15.48 20.58 -28.07
C ILE A 94 16.79 21.29 -27.70
N ARG A 95 17.04 21.49 -26.41
CA ARG A 95 18.23 22.20 -25.90
C ARG A 95 19.53 21.47 -26.21
N THR A 96 19.55 20.14 -26.17
CA THR A 96 20.74 19.32 -26.46
C THR A 96 20.86 18.92 -27.94
N GLY A 97 19.90 19.31 -28.79
CA GLY A 97 19.89 18.95 -30.21
C GLY A 97 19.59 17.46 -30.47
N GLN A 98 19.17 16.70 -29.46
CA GLN A 98 18.82 15.28 -29.57
C GLN A 98 17.38 15.10 -30.10
N THR A 99 17.06 15.74 -31.21
CA THR A 99 15.70 15.75 -31.79
C THR A 99 15.23 14.38 -32.28
N HIS A 100 16.14 13.41 -32.45
CA HIS A 100 15.79 12.01 -32.75
C HIS A 100 14.99 11.32 -31.63
N LEU A 101 15.07 11.81 -30.39
CA LEU A 101 14.31 11.30 -29.23
C LEU A 101 12.86 11.83 -29.17
N LEU A 102 12.47 12.71 -30.09
CA LEU A 102 11.14 13.33 -30.17
C LEU A 102 10.22 12.71 -31.24
N LYS A 103 10.73 11.72 -31.99
CA LYS A 103 9.98 10.99 -33.01
C LYS A 103 9.22 9.82 -32.41
#